data_AF-A0A2E5XGS7-F1
#
_entry.id   AF-A0A2E5XGS7-F1
#
_cell.length_a   1.000
_cell.length_b   1.000
_cell.length_c   1.000
_cell.angle_alpha   90.00
_cell.angle_beta   90.00
_cell.angle_gamma   90.00
#
_symmetry.space_group_name_H-M   'P 1'
#
loop_
_entity.id
_entity.type
_entity.pdbx_description
1 polymer ?
#
loop_
_entity_poly.entity_id
_entity_poly.type
_entity_poly.pdbx_seq_one_letter_code
_entity_poly.pdbx_strand_id
1 'polypeptide(L)'
;MILSPRSLRHAALAALATAQALTLSSCTPSQAQGAGIGALAGGALGAIAGDDSDDTIRGAAIGAAAGAGAAALKEHRDRQQAYRKPAADDYRKGYGTENPYQVISPFPPNNLIDISRNPKTGKPFQSGDLVRDPSNKQIFRIP
;
A
#
# COMPACT_ATOMS: atom_id res chain seq x y z
N MET A 1 -1.90 52.53 13.10
CA MET A 1 -2.75 51.41 13.55
C MET A 1 -1.82 50.38 14.18
N ILE A 2 -1.65 50.42 15.51
CA ILE A 2 -0.63 49.64 16.22
C ILE A 2 -1.22 48.25 16.49
N LEU A 3 -0.67 47.23 15.82
CA LEU A 3 -1.11 45.84 15.93
C LEU A 3 -0.74 45.33 17.34
N SER A 4 -1.75 44.92 18.12
CA SER A 4 -1.56 44.50 19.51
C SER A 4 -0.80 43.15 19.60
N PRO A 5 0.10 42.96 20.58
CA PRO A 5 0.91 41.74 20.70
C PRO A 5 0.09 40.46 20.93
N ARG A 6 -1.17 40.60 21.36
CA ARG A 6 -2.12 39.49 21.46
C ARG A 6 -2.53 38.95 20.10
N SER A 7 -2.79 39.77 19.06
CA SER A 7 -3.23 39.27 17.75
C SER A 7 -2.13 38.53 16.99
N LEU A 8 -0.85 38.87 17.21
CA LEU A 8 0.29 38.11 16.68
C LEU A 8 0.37 36.69 17.26
N ARG A 9 0.07 36.51 18.56
CA ARG A 9 0.08 35.18 19.20
C ARG A 9 -1.03 34.28 18.64
N HIS A 10 -2.22 34.84 18.37
CA HIS A 10 -3.32 34.08 17.79
C HIS A 10 -3.06 33.73 16.32
N ALA A 11 -2.44 34.64 15.55
CA ALA A 11 -2.02 34.36 14.18
C ALA A 11 -0.92 33.28 14.10
N ALA A 12 0.04 33.30 15.04
CA ALA A 12 1.08 32.28 15.13
C ALA A 12 0.53 30.90 15.53
N LEU A 13 -0.42 30.85 16.48
CA LEU A 13 -1.11 29.62 16.86
C LEU A 13 -1.98 29.07 15.71
N ALA A 14 -2.67 29.94 14.97
CA ALA A 14 -3.46 29.55 13.81
C ALA A 14 -2.58 29.04 12.65
N ALA A 15 -1.41 29.64 12.43
CA ALA A 15 -0.43 29.19 11.43
C ALA A 15 0.20 27.83 11.79
N LEU A 16 0.44 27.56 13.08
CA LEU A 16 0.90 26.25 13.55
C LEU A 16 -0.19 25.17 13.38
N ALA A 17 -1.46 25.52 13.63
CA ALA A 17 -2.57 24.59 13.47
C ALA A 17 -2.82 24.21 12.00
N THR A 18 -2.70 25.16 11.07
CA THR A 18 -2.80 24.86 9.62
C THR A 18 -1.59 24.10 9.11
N ALA A 19 -0.37 24.39 9.57
CA ALA A 19 0.81 23.59 9.24
C ALA A 19 0.67 22.13 9.70
N GLN A 20 0.09 21.90 10.89
CA GLN A 20 -0.21 20.54 11.36
C GLN A 20 -1.26 19.86 10.49
N ALA A 21 -2.32 20.56 10.07
CA ALA A 21 -3.30 20.01 9.12
C ALA A 21 -2.68 19.61 7.77
N LEU A 22 -1.66 20.34 7.29
CA LEU A 22 -0.91 19.96 6.08
C LEU A 22 0.01 18.75 6.32
N THR A 23 0.56 18.56 7.53
CA THR A 23 1.35 17.35 7.86
C THR A 23 0.48 16.09 8.01
N LEU A 24 -0.77 16.23 8.46
CA LEU A 24 -1.74 15.14 8.47
C LEU A 24 -2.06 14.64 7.04
N SER A 25 -2.01 15.50 6.02
CA SER A 25 -2.17 15.08 4.62
C SER A 25 -1.07 14.13 4.12
N SER A 26 0.06 14.04 4.82
CA SER A 26 1.15 13.08 4.51
C SER A 26 1.06 11.79 5.32
N CYS A 27 0.27 11.77 6.39
CA CYS A 27 0.13 10.63 7.27
C CYS A 27 -1.08 9.80 6.83
N THR A 28 -0.86 8.51 6.59
CA THR A 28 -1.94 7.62 6.17
C THR A 28 -2.85 7.31 7.36
N PRO A 29 -4.13 6.97 7.14
CA PRO A 29 -5.05 6.61 8.24
C PRO A 29 -4.51 5.47 9.12
N SER A 30 -3.79 4.52 8.52
CA SER A 30 -3.08 3.43 9.19
C SER A 30 -1.99 3.93 10.13
N GLN A 31 -1.19 4.91 9.72
CA GLN A 31 -0.15 5.52 10.56
C GLN A 31 -0.74 6.30 11.73
N ALA A 32 -1.79 7.09 11.49
CA ALA A 32 -2.49 7.82 12.55
C ALA A 32 -3.15 6.86 13.56
N GLN A 33 -3.76 5.78 13.08
CA GLN A 33 -4.33 4.74 13.93
C GLN A 33 -3.22 4.02 14.73
N GLY A 34 -2.11 3.67 14.10
CA GLY A 34 -0.94 3.08 14.76
C GLY A 34 -0.37 3.99 15.83
N ALA A 35 -0.25 5.29 15.53
CA ALA A 35 0.19 6.30 16.49
C ALA A 35 -0.77 6.43 17.67
N GLY A 36 -2.08 6.47 17.42
CA GLY A 36 -3.09 6.56 18.49
C GLY A 36 -3.07 5.34 19.41
N ILE A 37 -3.05 4.13 18.83
CA ILE A 37 -2.97 2.89 19.61
C ILE A 37 -1.66 2.84 20.40
N GLY A 38 -0.55 3.20 19.75
CA GLY A 38 0.75 3.27 20.37
C GLY A 38 0.79 4.29 21.52
N ALA A 39 0.18 5.46 21.35
CA ALA A 39 0.12 6.50 22.37
C ALA A 39 -0.67 6.05 23.60
N LEU A 40 -1.82 5.40 23.38
CA LEU A 40 -2.64 4.87 24.47
C LEU A 40 -1.90 3.76 25.22
N ALA A 41 -1.30 2.81 24.49
CA ALA A 41 -0.53 1.72 25.10
C ALA A 41 0.71 2.24 25.84
N GLY A 42 1.49 3.10 25.20
CA GLY A 42 2.69 3.69 25.79
C GLY A 42 2.38 4.58 26.98
N GLY A 43 1.28 5.34 26.93
CA GLY A 43 0.82 6.17 28.03
C GLY A 43 0.39 5.33 29.23
N ALA A 44 -0.37 4.26 29.00
CA ALA A 44 -0.75 3.32 30.06
C ALA A 44 0.48 2.68 30.72
N LEU A 45 1.47 2.26 29.93
CA LEU A 45 2.72 1.70 30.45
C LEU A 45 3.55 2.75 31.21
N GLY A 46 3.62 3.98 30.71
CA GLY A 46 4.29 5.09 31.39
C GLY A 46 3.64 5.43 32.74
N ALA A 47 2.30 5.40 32.80
CA ALA A 47 1.55 5.63 34.04
C ALA A 47 1.70 4.50 35.08
N ILE A 48 2.04 3.28 34.66
CA ILE A 48 2.30 2.16 35.58
C ILE A 48 3.75 2.18 36.05
N ALA A 49 4.68 2.61 35.19
CA ALA A 49 6.11 2.62 35.47
C ALA A 49 6.59 3.86 36.24
N GLY A 50 5.85 4.97 36.17
CA GLY A 50 6.15 6.23 36.85
C GLY A 50 5.00 6.68 37.76
N ASP A 51 5.30 7.57 38.70
CA ASP A 51 4.31 8.12 39.64
C ASP A 51 3.70 9.44 39.12
N ASP A 52 4.25 9.98 38.02
CA ASP A 52 3.93 11.30 37.50
C ASP A 52 3.28 11.30 36.11
N SER A 53 2.59 12.40 35.82
CA SER A 53 2.00 12.64 34.50
C SER A 53 3.06 12.83 33.40
N ASP A 54 4.30 13.20 33.74
CA ASP A 54 5.40 13.33 32.78
C ASP A 54 5.77 11.97 32.17
N ASP A 55 5.79 10.91 32.98
CA ASP A 55 6.07 9.54 32.53
C ASP A 55 4.95 9.01 31.62
N THR A 56 3.70 9.36 31.92
CA THR A 56 2.55 9.05 31.07
C THR A 56 2.68 9.75 29.70
N ILE A 57 3.02 11.05 29.68
CA ILE A 57 3.18 11.80 28.44
C ILE A 57 4.38 11.29 27.62
N ARG A 58 5.51 11.00 28.28
CA ARG A 58 6.69 10.41 27.62
C ARG A 58 6.37 9.05 27.05
N GLY A 59 5.71 8.20 27.83
CA GLY A 59 5.25 6.88 27.40
C GLY A 59 4.33 7.00 26.20
N ALA A 60 3.36 7.91 26.23
CA ALA A 60 2.45 8.16 25.12
C ALA A 60 3.19 8.66 23.87
N ALA A 61 4.14 9.57 24.00
CA ALA A 61 4.91 10.08 22.87
C ALA A 61 5.78 8.98 22.22
N ILE A 62 6.49 8.19 23.03
CA ILE A 62 7.33 7.08 22.55
C ILE A 62 6.44 6.02 21.88
N GLY A 63 5.34 5.65 22.54
CA GLY A 63 4.37 4.71 22.02
C GLY A 63 3.77 5.18 20.69
N ALA A 64 3.42 6.46 20.59
CA ALA A 64 2.90 7.06 19.35
C ALA A 64 3.91 6.95 18.21
N ALA A 65 5.17 7.32 18.45
CA ALA A 65 6.23 7.26 17.46
C ALA A 65 6.48 5.81 16.99
N ALA A 66 6.56 4.86 17.93
CA ALA A 66 6.74 3.45 17.63
C ALA A 66 5.56 2.87 16.85
N GLY A 67 4.33 3.18 17.28
CA GLY A 67 3.09 2.74 16.62
C GLY A 67 2.94 3.29 15.20
N ALA A 68 3.26 4.57 14.99
CA ALA A 68 3.28 5.19 13.67
C ALA A 68 4.29 4.51 12.74
N GLY A 69 5.52 4.31 13.23
CA GLY A 69 6.59 3.65 12.47
C GLY A 69 6.25 2.21 12.09
N ALA A 70 5.68 1.44 13.02
CA ALA A 70 5.23 0.08 12.76
C ALA A 70 4.11 0.04 11.69
N ALA A 71 3.14 0.95 11.79
CA ALA A 71 2.06 1.07 10.81
C ALA A 71 2.56 1.48 9.42
N ALA A 72 3.54 2.40 9.35
CA ALA A 72 4.18 2.78 8.10
C ALA A 72 4.87 1.57 7.43
N LEU A 73 5.66 0.81 8.19
CA LEU A 73 6.32 -0.41 7.67
C LEU A 73 5.32 -1.46 7.21
N LYS A 74 4.23 -1.65 7.95
CA LYS A 74 3.16 -2.56 7.55
C LYS A 74 2.53 -2.13 6.24
N GLU A 75 2.19 -0.86 6.09
CA GLU A 75 1.63 -0.34 4.85
C GLU A 75 2.60 -0.47 3.67
N HIS A 76 3.90 -0.23 3.88
CA HIS A 76 4.90 -0.48 2.85
C HIS A 76 4.91 -1.94 2.42
N ARG A 77 4.79 -2.89 3.36
CA ARG A 77 4.70 -4.32 3.05
C ARG A 77 3.40 -4.66 2.32
N ASP A 78 2.27 -4.16 2.79
CA ASP A 78 0.96 -4.43 2.20
C ASP A 78 0.90 -3.90 0.75
N ARG A 79 1.45 -2.70 0.49
CA ARG A 79 1.58 -2.15 -0.86
C ARG A 79 2.51 -3.00 -1.74
N GLN A 80 3.63 -3.48 -1.20
CA GLN A 80 4.53 -4.37 -1.93
C GLN A 80 3.87 -5.71 -2.26
N GLN A 81 3.10 -6.27 -1.34
CA GLN A 81 2.34 -7.49 -1.55
C GLN A 81 1.23 -7.29 -2.59
N ALA A 82 0.51 -6.17 -2.54
CA ALA A 82 -0.50 -5.83 -3.53
C ALA A 82 0.09 -5.69 -4.95
N TYR A 83 1.35 -5.23 -5.07
CA TYR A 83 2.04 -5.13 -6.35
C TYR A 83 2.78 -6.41 -6.76
N ARG A 84 2.91 -7.38 -5.87
CA ARG A 84 3.58 -8.64 -6.15
C ARG A 84 2.72 -9.43 -7.15
N LYS A 85 3.17 -9.47 -8.40
CA LYS A 85 2.55 -10.31 -9.43
C LYS A 85 2.66 -11.77 -9.00
N PRO A 86 1.59 -12.58 -9.19
CA PRO A 86 1.68 -14.03 -9.04
C PRO A 86 2.85 -14.59 -9.85
N ALA A 87 3.52 -15.61 -9.32
CA ALA A 87 4.53 -16.35 -10.09
C ALA A 87 3.87 -16.94 -11.35
N ALA A 88 4.63 -17.11 -12.44
CA ALA A 88 4.07 -17.62 -13.69
C ALA A 88 3.34 -18.96 -13.52
N ASP A 89 3.81 -19.81 -12.60
CA ASP A 89 3.22 -21.12 -12.29
C ASP A 89 1.90 -21.05 -11.50
N ASP A 90 1.56 -19.92 -10.90
CA ASP A 90 0.29 -19.71 -10.19
C ASP A 90 -0.86 -19.40 -11.15
N TYR A 91 -0.56 -19.04 -12.40
CA TYR A 91 -1.58 -18.81 -13.41
C TYR A 91 -2.12 -20.12 -13.96
N ARG A 92 -3.44 -20.16 -14.21
CA ARG A 92 -4.05 -21.28 -14.92
C ARG A 92 -3.35 -21.48 -16.26
N LYS A 93 -3.07 -22.74 -16.57
CA LYS A 93 -2.50 -23.14 -17.85
C LYS A 93 -3.61 -23.18 -18.90
N GLY A 94 -3.39 -22.55 -20.05
CA GLY A 94 -4.29 -22.66 -21.20
C GLY A 94 -4.17 -24.01 -21.91
N TYR A 95 -4.94 -24.18 -22.98
CA TYR A 95 -4.92 -25.40 -23.79
C TYR A 95 -4.23 -25.15 -25.13
N GLY A 96 -3.47 -26.13 -25.61
CA GLY A 96 -2.87 -26.09 -26.94
C GLY A 96 -3.92 -26.35 -28.02
N THR A 97 -3.61 -25.96 -29.26
CA THR A 97 -4.41 -26.29 -30.44
C THR A 97 -3.53 -27.01 -31.46
N GLU A 98 -4.12 -27.46 -32.57
CA GLU A 98 -3.37 -28.01 -33.71
C GLU A 98 -2.41 -26.98 -34.32
N ASN A 99 -2.75 -25.68 -34.24
CA ASN A 99 -1.89 -24.61 -34.68
C ASN A 99 -0.94 -24.20 -33.54
N PRO A 100 0.40 -24.33 -33.70
CA PRO A 100 1.36 -23.99 -32.65
C PRO A 100 1.38 -22.49 -32.31
N TYR A 101 0.77 -21.64 -33.13
CA TYR A 101 0.64 -20.21 -32.89
C TYR A 101 -0.72 -19.83 -32.28
N GLN A 102 -1.51 -20.79 -31.81
CA GLN A 102 -2.81 -20.54 -31.20
C GLN A 102 -2.99 -21.34 -29.92
N VAL A 103 -3.55 -20.70 -28.90
CA VAL A 103 -3.89 -21.31 -27.61
C VAL A 103 -5.29 -20.92 -27.16
N ILE A 104 -5.94 -21.81 -26.41
CA ILE A 104 -7.26 -21.58 -25.87
C ILE A 104 -7.14 -21.10 -24.42
N SER A 105 -7.79 -19.98 -24.13
CA SER A 105 -7.93 -19.43 -22.78
C SER A 105 -8.60 -20.46 -21.85
N PRO A 106 -8.08 -20.71 -20.63
CA PRO A 106 -8.69 -21.63 -19.68
C PRO A 106 -9.93 -21.04 -18.99
N PHE A 107 -10.32 -19.82 -19.40
CA PHE A 107 -11.40 -19.07 -18.81
C PHE A 107 -12.54 -18.92 -19.82
N PRO A 108 -13.81 -19.01 -19.39
CA PRO A 108 -14.95 -18.77 -20.25
C PRO A 108 -14.85 -17.39 -20.95
N PRO A 109 -15.22 -17.30 -22.24
CA PRO A 109 -15.83 -18.34 -23.09
C PRO A 109 -14.83 -19.26 -23.82
N ASN A 110 -13.62 -19.46 -23.29
CA ASN A 110 -12.53 -20.24 -23.89
C ASN A 110 -12.09 -19.68 -25.25
N ASN A 111 -11.75 -18.39 -25.26
CA ASN A 111 -11.31 -17.71 -26.48
C ASN A 111 -10.03 -18.31 -27.03
N LEU A 112 -9.95 -18.37 -28.34
CA LEU A 112 -8.73 -18.72 -29.06
C LEU A 112 -7.86 -17.48 -29.25
N ILE A 113 -6.63 -17.55 -28.78
CA ILE A 113 -5.67 -16.45 -28.72
C ILE A 113 -4.51 -16.74 -29.67
N ASP A 114 -4.24 -15.79 -30.57
CA ASP A 114 -3.05 -15.83 -31.42
C ASP A 114 -1.80 -15.44 -30.61
N ILE A 115 -0.82 -16.33 -30.63
CA ILE A 115 0.46 -16.21 -29.94
C ILE A 115 1.65 -16.14 -30.91
N SER A 116 1.40 -15.89 -32.20
CA SER A 116 2.43 -15.69 -33.23
C SER A 116 3.32 -14.46 -32.99
N ARG A 117 2.84 -13.46 -32.24
CA ARG A 117 3.58 -12.22 -32.03
C ARG A 117 3.38 -11.64 -30.63
N ASN A 118 4.45 -11.62 -29.86
CA ASN A 118 4.53 -10.94 -28.59
C ASN A 118 4.79 -9.44 -28.81
N PRO A 119 3.92 -8.53 -28.35
CA PRO A 119 4.08 -7.10 -28.55
C PRO A 119 5.30 -6.50 -27.84
N LYS A 120 5.88 -7.18 -26.86
CA LYS A 120 7.08 -6.72 -26.14
C LYS A 120 8.38 -7.08 -26.85
N THR A 121 8.44 -8.26 -27.46
CA THR A 121 9.68 -8.82 -28.02
C THR A 121 9.67 -8.87 -29.55
N GLY A 122 8.49 -8.76 -30.18
CA GLY A 122 8.29 -8.94 -31.62
C GLY A 122 8.37 -10.39 -32.10
N LYS A 123 8.72 -11.34 -31.23
CA LYS A 123 8.82 -12.78 -31.52
C LYS A 123 7.55 -13.53 -31.08
N PRO A 124 7.27 -14.74 -31.57
CA PRO A 124 6.19 -15.57 -31.03
C PRO A 124 6.35 -15.80 -29.53
N PHE A 125 5.22 -15.98 -28.82
CA PHE A 125 5.28 -16.41 -27.42
C PHE A 125 5.76 -17.85 -27.32
N GLN A 126 6.37 -18.19 -26.19
CA GLN A 126 6.90 -19.52 -25.89
C GLN A 126 6.06 -20.23 -24.82
N SER A 127 6.22 -21.55 -24.70
CA SER A 127 5.64 -22.31 -23.61
C SER A 127 6.08 -21.74 -22.26
N GLY A 128 5.13 -21.55 -21.34
CA GLY A 128 5.37 -20.90 -20.05
C GLY A 128 5.28 -19.38 -20.04
N ASP A 129 5.24 -18.72 -21.20
CA ASP A 129 4.95 -17.29 -21.24
C ASP A 129 3.53 -17.00 -20.74
N LEU A 130 3.34 -15.76 -20.24
CA LEU A 130 2.05 -15.25 -19.81
C LEU A 130 1.40 -14.44 -20.93
N VAL A 131 0.15 -14.79 -21.25
CA VAL A 131 -0.66 -14.06 -22.22
C VAL A 131 -1.93 -13.54 -21.52
N ARG A 132 -2.43 -12.40 -21.99
CA ARG A 132 -3.66 -11.80 -21.48
C ARG A 132 -4.76 -11.96 -22.53
N ASP A 133 -5.87 -12.56 -22.14
CA ASP A 133 -7.06 -12.64 -22.98
C ASP A 133 -7.65 -11.23 -23.15
N PRO A 134 -7.80 -10.72 -24.40
CA PRO A 134 -8.30 -9.38 -24.64
C PRO A 134 -9.78 -9.20 -24.28
N SER A 135 -10.57 -10.28 -24.26
CA SER A 135 -12.02 -10.24 -24.01
C SER A 135 -12.34 -10.09 -22.53
N ASN A 136 -11.75 -10.91 -21.67
CA ASN A 136 -12.03 -10.93 -20.23
C ASN A 136 -10.89 -10.37 -19.36
N LYS A 137 -9.78 -9.95 -19.98
CA LYS A 137 -8.60 -9.35 -19.35
C LYS A 137 -7.84 -10.26 -18.39
N GLN A 138 -8.18 -11.55 -18.32
CA GLN A 138 -7.50 -12.52 -17.48
C GLN A 138 -6.16 -12.94 -18.09
N ILE A 139 -5.23 -13.30 -17.22
CA ILE A 139 -3.89 -13.74 -17.60
C ILE A 139 -3.80 -15.24 -17.39
N PHE A 140 -3.21 -15.94 -18.36
CA PHE A 140 -2.97 -17.37 -18.27
C PHE A 140 -1.59 -17.73 -18.81
N ARG A 141 -1.09 -18.89 -18.39
CA ARG A 141 0.21 -19.43 -18.80
C ARG A 141 0.02 -20.30 -20.04
N ILE A 142 0.89 -20.13 -21.03
CA ILE A 142 0.91 -20.96 -22.24
C ILE A 142 1.33 -22.39 -21.84
N PRO A 143 0.66 -23.43 -22.38
CA PRO A 143 0.88 -24.81 -21.99
C PRO A 143 2.32 -25.29 -22.12
#